data_AF-J2ZU42-F1
#
_entry.id   AF-J2ZU42-F1
#
_cell.length_a   1.000
_cell.length_b   1.000
_cell.length_c   1.000
_cell.angle_alpha   90.00
_cell.angle_beta   90.00
_cell.angle_gamma   90.00
#
_symmetry.space_group_name_H-M   'P 1'
#
loop_
_entity.id
_entity.type
_entity.pdbx_description
1 polymer ?
#
loop_
_entity_poly.entity_id
_entity_poly.type
_entity_poly.pdbx_seq_one_letter_code
_entity_poly.pdbx_strand_id
1 'polypeptide(L)'
;MTGLVCGNDRMAMGAYDAIREQGLRVREDVAVIGIDDQELIADQVHPALTTVALPFEEMGQVAVSHLLDLMEGEAVPAETLLPGQIVRRSSA
;
A
#
# COMPACT_ATOMS: atom_id res chain seq x y z
N MET A 1 -22.70 3.10 3.96
CA MET A 1 -21.43 2.73 3.30
C MET A 1 -20.37 2.69 4.38
N THR A 2 -19.79 1.51 4.60
CA THR A 2 -18.68 1.31 5.55
C THR A 2 -17.44 0.99 4.75
N GLY A 3 -16.25 1.39 5.22
CA GLY A 3 -14.98 1.16 4.52
C GLY A 3 -13.93 0.58 5.44
N LEU A 4 -13.03 -0.23 4.87
CA LEU A 4 -11.86 -0.78 5.55
C LEU A 4 -10.60 -0.19 4.93
N VAL A 5 -9.70 0.28 5.79
CA VAL A 5 -8.32 0.63 5.43
C VAL A 5 -7.42 -0.46 6.00
N CYS A 6 -6.80 -1.23 5.12
CA CYS A 6 -5.95 -2.35 5.48
C CYS A 6 -4.49 -1.90 5.60
N GLY A 7 -3.73 -2.52 6.52
CA GLY A 7 -2.33 -2.16 6.76
C GLY A 7 -1.40 -2.51 5.59
N ASN A 8 -1.81 -3.43 4.72
CA ASN A 8 -1.17 -3.70 3.43
C ASN A 8 -2.13 -4.44 2.47
N ASP A 9 -1.70 -4.62 1.22
CA ASP A 9 -2.50 -5.29 0.17
C ASP A 9 -2.78 -6.77 0.47
N ARG A 10 -1.88 -7.47 1.18
CA ARG A 10 -2.10 -8.87 1.61
C ARG A 10 -3.23 -8.97 2.63
N MET A 11 -3.30 -8.03 3.58
CA MET A 11 -4.41 -7.92 4.51
C MET A 11 -5.70 -7.53 3.79
N ALA A 12 -5.62 -6.66 2.77
CA ALA A 12 -6.78 -6.31 1.95
C ALA A 12 -7.32 -7.53 1.21
N MET A 13 -6.47 -8.38 0.64
CA MET A 13 -6.89 -9.65 0.03
C MET A 13 -7.62 -10.56 1.03
N GLY A 14 -7.12 -10.69 2.26
CA GLY A 14 -7.84 -11.42 3.31
C GLY A 14 -9.18 -10.78 3.70
N ALA A 15 -9.28 -9.45 3.67
CA ALA A 15 -10.55 -8.75 3.89
C ALA A 15 -11.56 -9.02 2.77
N TYR A 16 -11.11 -9.12 1.51
CA TYR A 16 -11.97 -9.53 0.40
C TYR A 16 -12.59 -10.91 0.63
N ASP A 17 -11.77 -11.88 1.07
CA ASP A 17 -12.25 -13.21 1.38
C ASP A 17 -13.30 -13.18 2.50
N ALA A 18 -13.02 -12.48 3.60
CA ALA A 18 -13.96 -12.35 4.70
C ALA A 18 -15.27 -11.65 4.29
N ILE A 19 -15.21 -10.58 3.50
CA ILE A 19 -16.40 -9.88 2.98
C ILE A 19 -17.25 -10.84 2.13
N ARG A 20 -16.60 -11.60 1.24
CA ARG A 20 -17.26 -12.57 0.36
C ARG A 20 -17.90 -13.72 1.15
N GLU A 21 -17.21 -14.24 2.18
CA GLU A 21 -17.74 -15.29 3.07
C GLU A 21 -19.01 -14.85 3.81
N GLN A 22 -19.17 -13.55 4.07
CA GLN A 22 -20.38 -12.97 4.66
C GLN A 22 -21.47 -12.69 3.62
N GLY A 23 -21.26 -13.04 2.34
CA GLY A 23 -22.21 -12.76 1.25
C GLY A 23 -22.30 -11.28 0.87
N LEU A 24 -21.35 -10.45 1.32
CA LEU A 24 -21.27 -9.03 1.00
C LEU A 24 -20.39 -8.82 -0.25
N ARG A 25 -20.54 -7.65 -0.87
CA ARG A 25 -19.76 -7.25 -2.05
C ARG A 25 -18.80 -6.11 -1.71
N VAL A 26 -17.57 -6.27 -2.14
CA VAL A 26 -16.57 -5.21 -2.08
C VAL A 26 -16.97 -4.08 -3.02
N ARG A 27 -16.82 -2.82 -2.58
CA ARG A 27 -17.26 -1.56 -3.19
C ARG A 27 -18.73 -1.21 -2.98
N GLU A 28 -19.66 -2.14 -3.17
CA GLU A 28 -21.09 -1.83 -2.99
C GLU A 28 -21.50 -1.84 -1.52
N ASP A 29 -21.11 -2.89 -0.78
CA ASP A 29 -21.50 -3.06 0.62
C ASP A 29 -20.37 -2.61 1.56
N VAL A 30 -19.11 -2.93 1.21
CA VAL A 30 -17.90 -2.53 1.95
C VAL A 30 -16.79 -2.05 1.00
N ALA A 31 -16.37 -0.79 1.11
CA ALA A 31 -15.21 -0.30 0.36
C ALA A 31 -13.91 -0.78 1.01
N VAL A 32 -12.89 -1.11 0.21
CA VAL A 32 -11.60 -1.59 0.72
C VAL A 32 -10.46 -0.80 0.10
N ILE A 33 -9.55 -0.31 0.94
CA ILE A 33 -8.32 0.37 0.54
C ILE A 33 -7.12 -0.38 1.15
N GLY A 34 -6.10 -0.66 0.33
CA GLY A 34 -4.83 -1.26 0.74
C GLY A 34 -3.70 -0.25 0.89
N ILE A 35 -2.51 -0.77 1.16
CA ILE A 35 -1.22 -0.07 1.16
C ILE A 35 -0.19 -1.04 0.55
N ASP A 36 0.62 -0.56 -0.40
CA ASP A 36 1.85 -1.13 -1.00
C ASP A 36 1.84 -0.99 -2.53
N ASP A 37 0.67 -1.18 -3.17
CA ASP A 37 0.51 -1.40 -4.62
C ASP A 37 1.27 -2.63 -5.15
N GLN A 38 1.16 -3.75 -4.44
CA GLN A 38 1.66 -5.03 -4.91
C GLN A 38 0.81 -5.48 -6.11
N GLU A 39 1.26 -5.23 -7.35
CA GLU A 39 0.54 -5.53 -8.60
C GLU A 39 -0.04 -6.96 -8.65
N LEU A 40 0.73 -7.95 -8.16
CA LEU A 40 0.30 -9.36 -8.08
C LEU A 40 -0.94 -9.60 -7.21
N ILE A 41 -1.30 -8.64 -6.35
CA ILE A 41 -2.49 -8.66 -5.51
C ILE A 41 -3.46 -7.60 -5.99
N ALA A 42 -3.01 -6.35 -6.11
CA ALA A 42 -3.86 -5.20 -6.33
C ALA A 42 -4.65 -5.29 -7.65
N ASP A 43 -4.07 -5.87 -8.69
CA ASP A 43 -4.75 -6.06 -9.99
C ASP A 43 -5.50 -7.39 -10.08
N GLN A 44 -5.19 -8.36 -9.22
CA GLN A 44 -5.70 -9.73 -9.31
C GLN A 44 -6.93 -9.98 -8.43
N VAL A 45 -7.08 -9.24 -7.33
CA VAL A 45 -8.32 -9.29 -6.54
C VAL A 45 -9.47 -8.64 -7.32
N HIS A 46 -10.70 -9.10 -7.10
CA HIS A 46 -11.88 -8.60 -7.82
C HIS A 46 -12.94 -8.06 -6.86
N PRO A 47 -13.35 -6.78 -6.97
CA PRO A 47 -12.84 -5.75 -7.89
C PRO A 47 -11.39 -5.33 -7.59
N ALA A 48 -10.65 -4.81 -8.57
CA ALA A 48 -9.25 -4.42 -8.39
C ALA A 48 -9.08 -3.38 -7.26
N LEU A 49 -8.01 -3.51 -6.48
CA LEU A 49 -7.79 -2.84 -5.20
C LEU A 49 -7.27 -1.40 -5.36
N THR A 50 -8.01 -0.43 -4.84
CA THR A 50 -7.51 0.90 -4.54
C THR A 50 -6.49 0.79 -3.40
N THR A 51 -5.30 1.33 -3.58
CA THR A 51 -4.19 1.19 -2.61
C THR A 51 -3.28 2.42 -2.62
N VAL A 52 -2.39 2.53 -1.64
CA VAL A 52 -1.32 3.54 -1.62
C VAL A 52 -0.04 2.88 -2.12
N ALA A 53 0.44 3.28 -3.30
CA ALA A 53 1.76 2.91 -3.80
C ALA A 53 2.84 3.60 -2.96
N LEU A 54 3.70 2.80 -2.33
CA LEU A 54 4.85 3.30 -1.59
C LEU A 54 6.08 3.34 -2.51
N PRO A 55 6.91 4.41 -2.47
CA PRO A 55 8.04 4.56 -3.36
C PRO A 55 9.25 3.72 -2.89
N PHE A 56 9.08 2.39 -2.80
CA PHE A 56 10.08 1.48 -2.23
C PHE A 56 11.45 1.57 -2.90
N GLU A 57 11.48 1.81 -4.21
CA GLU A 57 12.74 1.99 -4.94
C GLU A 57 13.47 3.25 -4.50
N GLU A 58 12.78 4.39 -4.43
CA GLU A 58 13.33 5.67 -3.94
C GLU A 58 13.75 5.56 -2.47
N MET A 59 12.95 4.89 -1.63
CA MET A 59 13.30 4.61 -0.24
C MET A 59 14.64 3.86 -0.14
N GLY A 60 14.84 2.85 -0.98
CA GLY A 60 16.10 2.10 -1.05
C GLY A 60 17.27 2.96 -1.50
N GLN A 61 17.08 3.77 -2.55
CA GLN A 61 18.10 4.69 -3.06
C GLN A 61 18.53 5.72 -2.00
N VAL A 62 17.56 6.36 -1.34
CA VAL A 62 17.81 7.33 -0.26
C VAL A 62 18.52 6.67 0.92
N ALA A 63 18.08 5.49 1.34
CA ALA A 63 18.70 4.76 2.44
C ALA A 63 20.17 4.42 2.15
N VAL A 64 20.48 3.98 0.92
CA VAL A 64 21.86 3.68 0.50
C VAL A 64 22.68 4.96 0.41
N SER A 65 22.13 6.06 -0.14
CA SER A 65 22.82 7.35 -0.16
C SER A 65 23.21 7.80 1.24
N HIS A 66 22.28 7.76 2.19
CA HIS A 66 22.53 8.13 3.58
C HIS A 66 23.58 7.22 4.24
N LEU A 67 23.59 5.93 3.92
CA LEU A 67 24.60 5.01 4.43
C LEU A 67 26.00 5.38 3.93
N LEU A 68 26.13 5.76 2.66
CA LEU A 68 27.41 6.20 2.09
C LEU A 68 27.90 7.49 2.73
N ASP A 69 27.02 8.49 2.90
CA ASP A 69 27.35 9.76 3.57
C ASP A 69 27.84 9.51 5.02
N LEU A 70 27.14 8.64 5.76
CA LEU A 70 27.54 8.23 7.11
C LEU A 70 28.92 7.56 7.15
N MET A 71 29.27 6.77 6.13
CA MET A 71 30.59 6.13 6.02
C MET A 71 31.71 7.14 5.77
N GLU A 72 31.41 8.28 5.16
CA GLU A 72 32.32 9.40 4.96
C GLU A 72 32.40 10.33 6.20
N GLY A 73 31.58 10.07 7.22
CA GLY A 73 31.51 10.87 8.45
C GLY A 73 30.60 12.10 8.32
N GLU A 74 29.80 12.16 7.26
CA GLU A 74 28.84 13.24 7.04
C GLU A 74 27.58 13.05 7.89
N ALA A 75 26.90 14.17 8.19
CA ALA A 75 25.62 14.14 8.89
C ALA A 75 24.48 13.89 7.90
N VAL A 76 23.56 12.99 8.28
CA VAL A 76 22.33 12.71 7.52
C VAL A 76 21.08 13.06 8.33
N PRO A 77 19.94 13.33 7.69
CA PRO A 77 18.67 13.52 8.39
C PRO A 77 18.30 12.34 9.28
N ALA A 78 17.74 12.62 10.46
CA ALA A 78 17.21 11.58 11.36
C ALA A 78 15.95 10.88 10.79
N GLU A 79 15.22 11.59 9.92
CA GLU A 79 14.05 11.08 9.22
C GLU A 79 14.02 11.65 7.80
N THR A 80 13.59 10.85 6.84
CA THR A 80 13.31 11.30 5.47
C THR A 80 11.95 10.77 5.05
N LEU A 81 11.03 11.70 4.78
CA LEU A 81 9.67 11.39 4.38
C LEU A 81 9.58 11.40 2.85
N LEU A 82 9.22 10.26 2.28
CA LEU A 82 8.97 10.11 0.85
C LEU A 82 7.46 9.96 0.60
N PRO A 83 6.90 10.68 -0.39
CA PRO A 83 5.46 10.67 -0.63
C PRO A 83 5.01 9.36 -1.28
N GLY A 84 4.04 8.68 -0.68
CA GLY A 84 3.25 7.65 -1.36
C GLY A 84 2.16 8.27 -2.25
N GLN A 85 1.65 7.50 -3.20
CA GLN A 85 0.57 7.93 -4.11
C GLN A 85 -0.63 7.00 -4.02
N ILE A 86 -1.84 7.55 -3.99
CA ILE A 86 -3.06 6.74 -4.05
C ILE A 86 -3.26 6.27 -5.49
N VAL A 87 -3.28 4.97 -5.70
CA VAL A 87 -3.66 4.32 -6.94
C VAL A 87 -5.13 3.91 -6.83
N ARG A 88 -5.99 4.66 -7.52
CA ARG A 88 -7.44 4.42 -7.51
C ARG A 88 -7.79 3.29 -8.47
N ARG A 89 -8.51 2.29 -7.95
CA ARG A 89 -9.11 1.21 -8.72
C ARG A 89 -10.59 1.05 -8.30
N SER A 90 -11.16 -0.13 -8.52
CA SER A 90 -12.60 -0.36 -8.45
C SER A 90 -13.13 -0.73 -7.05
N SER A 91 -12.27 -0.91 -6.05
CA SER A 91 -12.66 -1.35 -4.70
C SER A 91 -13.13 -0.25 -3.75
N ALA A 92 -12.84 1.02 -4.07
CA ALA A 92 -13.23 2.20 -3.28
C ALA A 92 -13.45 3.42 -4.18
#